data_AF-A0AAU7H1P8-F1
#
_entry.id   AF-A0AAU7H1P8-F1
#
_cell.length_a   1.000
_cell.length_b   1.000
_cell.length_c   1.000
_cell.angle_alpha   90.00
_cell.angle_beta   90.00
_cell.angle_gamma   90.00
#
_symmetry.space_group_name_H-M   'P 1'
#
loop_
_entity.id
_entity.type
_entity.pdbx_description
1 polymer ?
#
loop_
_entity_poly.entity_id
_entity_poly.type
_entity_poly.pdbx_seq_one_letter_code
_entity_poly.pdbx_strand_id
1 'polypeptide(L)'
;MAKKETCLFCGKPATLLCDGIIGWDADEDENHHLSNARGIFTCDAPMCRECATWHGNIFFSGKAGGMETRDYCPLCQALHVNGDVIREDPHRKGKAIREPALLEEQANIIRKAHWNSYLNKHRRELNIIQGGGQQCLPF
;
A
#
# COMPACT_ATOMS: atom_id res chain seq x y z
N MET A 1 -23.98 -1.87 8.80
CA MET A 1 -23.37 -0.53 8.73
C MET A 1 -21.88 -0.73 8.49
N ALA A 2 -21.35 -0.26 7.35
CA ALA A 2 -19.92 -0.38 7.07
C ALA A 2 -19.12 0.28 8.20
N LYS A 3 -18.14 -0.44 8.76
CA LYS A 3 -17.23 0.09 9.79
C LYS A 3 -16.62 1.35 9.18
N LYS A 4 -16.86 2.53 9.77
CA LYS A 4 -16.21 3.77 9.30
C LYS A 4 -14.72 3.57 9.47
N GLU A 5 -14.02 3.34 8.36
CA GLU A 5 -12.57 3.17 8.39
C GLU A 5 -11.96 4.49 8.86
N THR A 6 -11.04 4.39 9.82
CA THR A 6 -10.27 5.53 10.32
C THR A 6 -8.96 5.59 9.57
N CYS A 7 -8.48 6.81 9.36
CA CYS A 7 -7.17 7.07 8.80
C CYS A 7 -6.11 6.39 9.67
N LEU A 8 -5.32 5.51 9.06
CA LEU A 8 -4.25 4.76 9.72
C LEU A 8 -3.20 5.69 10.36
N PHE A 9 -3.10 6.93 9.87
CA PHE A 9 -2.03 7.87 10.19
C PHE A 9 -2.40 8.87 11.29
N CYS A 10 -3.64 9.38 11.30
CA CYS A 10 -4.06 10.44 12.22
C CYS A 10 -5.36 10.13 12.98
N GLY A 11 -6.02 9.01 12.70
CA GLY A 11 -7.26 8.60 13.40
C GLY A 11 -8.53 9.33 12.97
N LYS A 12 -8.45 10.38 12.12
CA LYS A 12 -9.62 11.03 11.50
C LYS A 12 -10.37 10.06 10.59
N PRO A 13 -11.63 10.33 10.19
CA PRO A 13 -12.33 9.49 9.21
C PRO A 13 -11.52 9.34 7.90
N ALA A 14 -11.37 8.10 7.43
CA ALA A 14 -10.74 7.85 6.13
C ALA A 14 -11.72 8.21 5.01
N THR A 15 -11.20 8.85 3.97
CA THR A 15 -11.95 9.27 2.78
C THR A 15 -11.32 8.78 1.49
N LEU A 16 -10.09 8.24 1.57
CA LEU A 16 -9.26 7.82 0.45
C LEU A 16 -8.55 6.51 0.79
N LEU A 17 -8.12 5.81 -0.24
CA LEU A 17 -7.26 4.63 -0.17
C LEU A 17 -5.92 4.96 -0.86
N CYS A 18 -4.86 4.28 -0.44
CA CYS A 18 -3.52 4.48 -1.00
C CYS A 18 -3.28 3.62 -2.25
N ASP A 19 -2.82 4.26 -3.33
CA ASP A 19 -2.55 3.62 -4.63
C ASP A 19 -1.11 3.09 -4.77
N GLY A 20 -0.38 2.98 -3.67
CA GLY A 20 0.98 2.41 -3.67
C GLY A 20 0.95 0.97 -4.17
N ILE A 21 1.70 0.65 -5.23
CA ILE A 21 1.67 -0.67 -5.85
C ILE A 21 2.44 -1.67 -4.98
N ILE A 22 1.79 -2.80 -4.68
CA ILE A 22 2.37 -3.96 -4.01
C ILE A 22 2.88 -4.97 -5.04
N GLY A 23 2.10 -5.21 -6.09
CA GLY A 23 2.38 -6.22 -7.11
C GLY A 23 1.24 -6.35 -8.10
N TRP A 24 1.32 -7.37 -8.94
CA TRP A 24 0.42 -7.59 -10.06
C TRP A 24 -0.32 -8.92 -9.91
N ASP A 25 -1.61 -8.93 -10.18
CA ASP A 25 -2.32 -10.17 -10.47
C ASP A 25 -2.07 -10.48 -11.95
N ALA A 26 -1.07 -11.32 -12.19
CA ALA A 26 -0.63 -11.71 -13.53
C ALA A 26 0.06 -13.07 -13.47
N ASP A 27 0.19 -13.71 -14.63
CA ASP A 27 0.99 -14.91 -14.77
C ASP A 27 2.45 -14.51 -15.01
N GLU A 28 3.39 -15.22 -14.38
CA GLU A 28 4.82 -14.96 -14.50
C GLU A 28 5.51 -16.16 -15.16
N ASP A 29 6.26 -15.92 -16.23
CA ASP A 29 7.03 -16.95 -16.91
C ASP A 29 8.39 -17.22 -16.21
N GLU A 30 9.14 -18.21 -16.70
CA GLU A 30 10.47 -18.55 -16.18
C GLU A 30 11.50 -17.40 -16.32
N ASN A 31 11.22 -16.40 -17.15
CA ASN A 31 12.05 -15.23 -17.36
C ASN A 31 11.58 -14.01 -16.55
N HIS A 32 10.64 -14.20 -15.62
CA HIS A 32 10.04 -13.14 -14.81
C HIS A 32 9.29 -12.08 -15.63
N HIS A 33 8.76 -12.46 -16.79
CA HIS A 33 7.88 -11.61 -17.58
C HIS A 33 6.43 -11.81 -17.14
N LEU A 34 5.76 -10.68 -16.88
CA LEU A 34 4.35 -10.64 -16.59
C LEU A 34 3.55 -10.81 -17.88
N SER A 35 2.64 -11.77 -17.87
CA SER A 35 1.66 -12.05 -18.92
C SER A 35 0.27 -12.14 -18.30
N ASN A 36 -0.78 -11.97 -19.11
CA ASN A 36 -2.17 -12.03 -18.65
C ASN A 36 -2.46 -11.19 -17.38
N ALA A 37 -2.08 -9.91 -17.40
CA ALA A 37 -2.35 -9.01 -16.27
C ALA A 37 -3.87 -8.82 -16.09
N ARG A 38 -4.38 -9.31 -14.96
CA ARG A 38 -5.79 -9.26 -14.54
C ARG A 38 -6.07 -8.04 -13.65
N GLY A 39 -5.07 -7.59 -12.90
CA GLY A 39 -5.22 -6.46 -11.98
C GLY A 39 -3.93 -6.03 -11.30
N ILE A 40 -4.05 -4.98 -10.49
CA ILE A 40 -2.97 -4.41 -9.68
C ILE A 40 -3.34 -4.55 -8.21
N PHE A 41 -2.42 -5.05 -7.40
CA PHE A 41 -2.57 -5.02 -5.96
C PHE A 41 -1.97 -3.73 -5.40
N THR A 42 -2.81 -2.97 -4.70
CA THR A 42 -2.47 -1.68 -4.10
C THR A 42 -2.41 -1.75 -2.58
N CYS A 43 -1.76 -0.75 -1.99
CA CYS A 43 -1.57 -0.60 -0.56
C CYS A 43 -2.90 -0.48 0.18
N ASP A 44 -3.90 0.14 -0.44
CA ASP A 44 -5.27 0.32 0.07
C ASP A 44 -5.32 0.81 1.52
N ALA A 45 -4.29 1.52 1.96
CA ALA A 45 -4.22 2.02 3.32
C ALA A 45 -5.31 3.08 3.49
N PRO A 46 -6.24 2.92 4.45
CA PRO A 46 -7.29 3.92 4.67
C PRO A 46 -6.67 5.20 5.20
N MET A 47 -6.92 6.31 4.51
CA MET A 47 -6.35 7.61 4.84
C MET A 47 -7.33 8.76 4.63
N CYS A 48 -7.08 9.87 5.33
CA CYS A 48 -7.78 11.13 5.09
C CYS A 48 -7.02 11.97 4.06
N ARG A 49 -7.73 12.92 3.42
CA ARG A 49 -7.14 13.83 2.42
C ARG A 49 -5.96 14.66 2.94
N GLU A 50 -5.90 14.96 4.23
CA GLU A 50 -4.77 15.68 4.83
C GLU A 50 -3.49 14.84 4.94
N CYS A 51 -3.63 13.51 5.09
CA CYS A 51 -2.48 12.60 5.16
C CYS A 51 -2.10 12.05 3.78
N ALA A 52 -2.99 12.13 2.80
CA ALA A 52 -2.73 11.74 1.43
C ALA A 52 -1.76 12.72 0.76
N THR A 53 -0.82 12.18 -0.01
CA THR A 53 0.03 12.97 -0.91
C THR A 53 -0.36 12.65 -2.34
N TRP A 54 -0.80 13.67 -3.09
CA TRP A 54 -1.18 13.52 -4.49
C TRP A 54 0.06 13.38 -5.38
N HIS A 55 0.05 12.39 -6.28
CA HIS A 55 1.16 12.09 -7.21
C HIS A 55 0.86 12.41 -8.66
N GLY A 56 -0.41 12.39 -9.05
CA GLY A 56 -0.77 12.61 -10.43
C GLY A 56 -2.17 12.16 -10.76
N ASN A 57 -2.56 12.41 -12.01
CA ASN A 57 -3.80 11.94 -12.57
C ASN A 57 -3.49 11.04 -13.76
N ILE A 58 -4.20 9.92 -13.85
CA ILE A 58 -4.20 9.05 -15.01
C ILE A 58 -5.48 9.33 -15.78
N PHE A 59 -5.33 9.73 -17.04
CA PHE A 59 -6.44 10.00 -17.94
C PHE A 59 -6.57 8.85 -18.91
N PHE A 60 -7.75 8.23 -18.97
CA PHE A 60 -8.05 7.18 -19.93
C PHE A 60 -9.04 7.71 -20.95
N SER A 61 -8.62 7.78 -22.22
CA SER A 61 -9.51 8.10 -23.33
C SER A 61 -10.05 6.81 -23.94
N GLY A 62 -11.36 6.62 -23.90
CA GLY A 62 -12.05 5.45 -24.46
C GLY A 62 -13.57 5.58 -24.34
N LYS A 63 -14.31 4.53 -24.67
CA LYS A 63 -15.79 4.53 -24.66
C LYS A 63 -16.39 4.86 -23.29
N ALA A 64 -15.67 4.53 -22.22
CA ALA A 64 -16.01 4.82 -20.83
C ALA A 64 -14.99 5.76 -20.17
N GLY A 65 -14.37 6.66 -20.94
CA GLY A 65 -13.22 7.46 -20.51
C GLY A 65 -13.38 8.09 -19.11
N GLY A 66 -12.26 8.24 -18.41
CA GLY A 66 -12.26 8.61 -17.00
C GLY A 66 -10.93 9.23 -16.57
N MET A 67 -10.93 9.75 -15.35
CA MET A 67 -9.76 10.27 -14.65
C MET A 67 -9.63 9.51 -13.35
N GLU A 68 -8.48 8.88 -13.13
CA GLU A 68 -8.12 8.31 -11.84
C GLU A 68 -7.05 9.19 -11.18
N THR A 69 -7.20 9.46 -9.90
CA THR A 69 -6.19 10.18 -9.12
C THR A 69 -5.26 9.15 -8.48
N ARG A 70 -3.96 9.42 -8.46
CA ARG A 70 -2.97 8.60 -7.76
C ARG A 70 -2.57 9.28 -6.47
N ASP A 71 -3.01 8.75 -5.34
CA ASP A 71 -2.75 9.26 -4.01
C ASP A 71 -1.94 8.26 -3.17
N TYR A 72 -0.84 8.72 -2.58
CA TYR A 72 -0.01 7.91 -1.69
C TYR A 72 -0.21 8.27 -0.23
N CYS A 73 -0.17 7.23 0.61
CA CYS A 73 -0.06 7.41 2.04
C CYS A 73 1.38 7.81 2.43
N PRO A 74 1.61 8.32 3.65
CA PRO A 74 2.94 8.73 4.12
C PRO A 74 4.02 7.64 3.98
N LEU A 75 3.64 6.36 4.06
CA LEU A 75 4.56 5.23 3.83
C LEU A 75 4.98 5.10 2.37
N CYS A 76 4.00 5.01 1.47
CA CYS A 76 4.28 4.87 0.04
C CYS A 76 4.92 6.14 -0.52
N GLN A 77 4.63 7.30 0.06
CA GLN A 77 5.33 8.55 -0.21
C GLN A 77 6.82 8.44 0.11
N ALA A 78 7.16 7.96 1.31
CA ALA A 78 8.56 7.81 1.72
C ALA A 78 9.33 6.84 0.81
N LEU A 79 8.69 5.71 0.46
CA LEU A 79 9.26 4.76 -0.50
C LEU A 79 9.48 5.42 -1.87
N HIS A 80 8.48 6.15 -2.38
CA HIS A 80 8.60 6.82 -3.67
C HIS A 80 9.74 7.85 -3.71
N VAL A 81 9.88 8.66 -2.66
CA VAL A 81 10.97 9.66 -2.56
C VAL A 81 12.35 8.99 -2.55
N ASN A 82 12.47 7.82 -1.92
CA ASN A 82 13.71 7.05 -1.90
C ASN A 82 13.96 6.27 -3.21
N GLY A 83 12.98 6.24 -4.12
CA GLY A 83 13.03 5.41 -5.32
C GLY A 83 12.77 3.92 -5.02
N ASP A 84 12.29 3.58 -3.84
CA ASP A 84 11.97 2.22 -3.40
C ASP A 84 10.53 1.84 -3.75
N VAL A 85 10.24 0.53 -3.67
CA VAL A 85 8.89 -0.04 -3.81
C VAL A 85 8.55 -0.87 -2.58
N ILE A 86 7.26 -1.14 -2.35
CA ILE A 86 6.82 -1.95 -1.19
C ILE A 86 7.45 -3.35 -1.25
N ARG A 87 7.48 -3.93 -2.45
CA ARG A 87 8.16 -5.18 -2.72
C ARG A 87 8.81 -5.13 -4.10
N GLU A 88 10.11 -5.37 -4.12
CA GLU A 88 10.89 -5.48 -5.35
C GLU A 88 11.14 -6.96 -5.65
N ASP A 89 10.92 -7.36 -6.89
CA ASP A 89 11.42 -8.62 -7.42
C ASP A 89 12.92 -8.47 -7.74
N PRO A 90 13.81 -9.28 -7.13
CA PRO A 90 15.24 -9.24 -7.39
C PRO A 90 15.61 -9.34 -8.89
N HIS A 91 14.83 -10.08 -9.68
CA HIS A 91 15.06 -10.30 -11.11
C HIS A 91 14.60 -9.13 -12.00
N ARG A 92 13.81 -8.20 -11.43
CA ARG A 92 13.29 -7.00 -12.11
C ARG A 92 13.80 -5.70 -11.53
N LYS A 93 14.81 -5.76 -10.67
CA LYS A 93 15.48 -4.57 -10.13
C LYS A 93 15.98 -3.65 -11.25
N GLY A 94 15.58 -2.38 -11.18
CA GLY A 94 15.94 -1.36 -12.19
C GLY A 94 15.15 -1.41 -13.50
N LYS A 95 14.19 -2.33 -13.66
CA LYS A 95 13.25 -2.31 -14.79
C LYS A 95 12.11 -1.31 -14.53
N ALA A 96 11.33 -1.01 -15.57
CA ALA A 96 10.17 -0.11 -15.46
C ALA A 96 9.05 -0.67 -14.56
N ILE A 97 8.88 -1.99 -14.56
CA ILE A 97 7.98 -2.73 -13.66
C ILE A 97 8.87 -3.56 -12.74
N ARG A 98 8.83 -3.25 -11.44
CA ARG A 98 9.74 -3.81 -10.42
C ARG A 98 9.01 -4.75 -9.46
N GLU A 99 7.69 -4.63 -9.40
CA GLU A 99 6.85 -5.32 -8.45
C GLU A 99 6.51 -6.74 -8.93
N PRO A 100 6.43 -7.72 -8.01
CA PRO A 100 6.26 -9.13 -8.35
C PRO A 100 4.85 -9.47 -8.85
N ALA A 101 4.68 -10.61 -9.52
CA ALA A 101 3.38 -11.27 -9.61
C ALA A 101 3.02 -11.87 -8.25
N LEU A 102 1.77 -11.71 -7.82
CA LEU A 102 1.32 -12.15 -6.50
C LEU A 102 -0.05 -12.82 -6.61
N LEU A 103 -0.32 -13.73 -5.67
CA LEU A 103 -1.68 -14.16 -5.35
C LEU A 103 -2.33 -13.15 -4.40
N GLU A 104 -3.66 -13.07 -4.43
CA GLU A 104 -4.43 -12.15 -3.58
C GLU A 104 -4.12 -12.35 -2.08
N GLU A 105 -3.97 -13.59 -1.63
CA GLU A 105 -3.61 -13.91 -0.24
C GLU A 105 -2.25 -13.33 0.16
N GLN A 106 -1.26 -13.41 -0.73
CA GLN A 106 0.07 -12.87 -0.51
C GLN A 106 0.03 -11.34 -0.46
N ALA A 107 -0.70 -10.71 -1.39
CA ALA A 107 -0.91 -9.26 -1.38
C ALA A 107 -1.57 -8.80 -0.08
N ASN A 108 -2.58 -9.52 0.43
CA ASN A 108 -3.23 -9.23 1.71
C ASN A 108 -2.28 -9.32 2.91
N ILE A 109 -1.37 -10.29 2.93
CA ILE A 109 -0.35 -10.43 3.98
C ILE A 109 0.65 -9.27 3.91
N ILE A 110 1.16 -8.96 2.71
CA ILE A 110 2.11 -7.87 2.50
C ILE A 110 1.48 -6.54 2.88
N ARG A 111 0.22 -6.31 2.52
CA ARG A 111 -0.53 -5.11 2.88
C ARG A 111 -0.57 -4.90 4.40
N LYS A 112 -0.96 -5.93 5.15
CA LYS A 112 -0.98 -5.88 6.63
C LYS A 112 0.41 -5.64 7.23
N ALA A 113 1.43 -6.31 6.70
CA ALA A 113 2.82 -6.14 7.16
C ALA A 113 3.33 -4.72 6.88
N HIS A 114 3.08 -4.20 5.67
CA HIS A 114 3.45 -2.86 5.26
C HIS A 114 2.81 -1.81 6.16
N TRP A 115 1.51 -1.95 6.44
CA TRP A 115 0.82 -1.08 7.39
C TRP A 115 1.50 -1.17 8.77
N ASN A 116 1.68 -2.37 9.31
CA ASN A 116 2.22 -2.61 10.65
C ASN A 116 3.66 -2.12 10.84
N SER A 117 4.45 -2.00 9.77
CA SER A 117 5.79 -1.41 9.82
C SER A 117 5.80 0.04 10.33
N TYR A 118 4.66 0.73 10.22
CA TYR A 118 4.52 2.11 10.68
C TYR A 118 3.94 2.23 12.09
N LEU A 119 4.79 2.60 13.04
CA LEU A 119 4.41 2.87 14.43
C LEU A 119 4.37 4.38 14.70
N ASN A 120 3.31 5.06 14.24
CA ASN A 120 3.00 6.43 14.66
C ASN A 120 2.46 6.48 16.09
N LYS A 121 2.39 7.68 16.68
CA LYS A 121 1.82 7.89 18.02
C LYS A 121 0.41 7.31 18.16
N HIS A 122 -0.44 7.48 17.15
CA HIS A 122 -1.81 6.96 17.14
C HIS A 122 -1.90 5.42 17.17
N ARG A 123 -1.10 4.71 16.37
CA ARG A 123 -1.06 3.23 16.40
C ARG A 123 -0.33 2.71 17.62
N ARG A 124 0.65 3.43 18.16
CA ARG A 124 1.25 3.13 19.47
C ARG A 124 0.17 3.22 20.56
N GLU A 125 -0.63 4.28 20.57
CA GLU A 125 -1.77 4.43 21.49
C GLU A 125 -2.81 3.30 21.32
N LEU A 126 -3.19 2.96 20.08
CA LEU A 126 -4.09 1.82 19.82
C LEU A 126 -3.52 0.48 20.28
N ASN A 127 -2.23 0.22 20.03
CA ASN A 127 -1.55 -1.01 20.46
C ASN A 127 -1.43 -1.08 22.00
N ILE A 128 -1.21 0.06 22.67
CA ILE A 128 -1.20 0.18 24.14
C ILE A 128 -2.61 -0.13 24.70
N ILE A 129 -3.66 0.40 24.07
CA ILE A 129 -5.06 0.17 24.48
C ILE A 129 -5.50 -1.28 24.28
N GLN A 130 -5.01 -1.97 23.23
CA GLN A 130 -5.37 -3.36 22.92
C GLN A 130 -4.65 -4.43 23.76
N GLY A 131 -3.86 -4.05 24.77
CA GLY A 131 -3.37 -5.00 25.79
C GLY A 131 -2.09 -5.75 25.44
N GLY A 132 -1.22 -5.18 24.60
CA GLY A 132 0.17 -5.63 24.47
C GLY A 132 1.02 -5.05 25.58
N GLY A 133 0.75 -5.44 26.83
CA GLY A 133 1.59 -5.10 27.97
C GLY A 133 3.04 -5.38 27.63
N GLN A 134 3.83 -4.31 27.58
CA GLN A 134 5.27 -4.36 27.47
C GLN A 134 5.76 -5.27 28.60
N GLN A 135 6.08 -6.53 28.31
CA GLN A 135 6.92 -7.32 29.21
C GLN A 135 8.30 -6.68 29.13
N CYS A 136 8.49 -5.63 29.94
CA CYS A 136 9.81 -5.23 30.38
C CYS A 136 10.34 -6.42 31.19
N LEU A 137 11.13 -7.28 30.56
CA LEU A 137 12.04 -8.12 31.33
C LEU A 137 13.04 -7.16 31.98
N PRO A 138 13.12 -7.13 33.31
CA PRO A 138 14.15 -6.38 33.97
C PRO A 138 15.50 -7.12 33.81
N PHE A 139 16.47 -6.37 33.28
CA PHE A 139 17.94 -6.57 33.25
C PHE A 139 18.50 -7.88 32.67
#